data_AF-A0A955S628-F1
#
_entry.id   AF-A0A955S628-F1
#
_cell.length_a   1.000
_cell.length_b   1.000
_cell.length_c   1.000
_cell.angle_alpha   90.00
_cell.angle_beta   90.00
_cell.angle_gamma   90.00
#
_symmetry.space_group_name_H-M   'P 1'
#
loop_
_entity.id
_entity.type
_entity.pdbx_description
1 polymer ?
#
loop_
_entity_poly.entity_id
_entity_poly.type
_entity_poly.pdbx_seq_one_letter_code
_entity_poly.pdbx_strand_id
1 'polypeptide(L)'
;TEPGVKKWPIKMRYLLTQFLGTQIEVYLVTLIFLWIRPLIQIEGMIGALTLGLLIAAIRVYPRFWNMWIQSTYPNRLLKIEFFAGTVGTLVIFASLQLMV
;
A
#
# COMPACT_ATOMS: atom_id res chain seq x y z
N THR A 1 -3.33 -16.29 -25.31
CA THR A 1 -4.16 -15.24 -24.69
C THR A 1 -4.17 -15.47 -23.19
N GLU A 2 -3.45 -14.67 -22.41
CA GLU A 2 -3.36 -14.92 -20.96
C GLU A 2 -4.66 -14.53 -20.25
N PRO A 3 -5.28 -15.45 -19.48
CA PRO A 3 -6.61 -15.27 -18.91
C PRO A 3 -6.65 -14.45 -17.61
N GLY A 4 -5.50 -14.07 -17.04
CA GLY A 4 -5.41 -13.53 -15.67
C GLY A 4 -5.61 -12.02 -15.51
N VAL A 5 -5.66 -11.22 -16.59
CA VAL A 5 -5.69 -9.75 -16.49
C VAL A 5 -6.91 -9.18 -17.22
N LYS A 6 -7.71 -8.38 -16.49
CA LYS A 6 -8.84 -7.65 -17.06
C LYS A 6 -8.31 -6.72 -18.17
N LYS A 7 -8.69 -6.99 -19.42
CA LYS A 7 -8.30 -6.14 -20.55
C LYS A 7 -9.01 -4.80 -20.42
N TRP A 8 -8.24 -3.75 -20.19
CA TRP A 8 -8.77 -2.39 -20.15
C TRP A 8 -8.83 -1.84 -21.58
N PRO A 9 -10.02 -1.45 -22.08
CA PRO A 9 -10.15 -0.92 -23.44
C PRO A 9 -9.48 0.45 -23.58
N ILE A 10 -9.33 1.21 -22.49
CA ILE A 10 -8.78 2.57 -22.48
C ILE A 10 -7.71 2.68 -21.39
N LYS A 11 -6.45 2.91 -21.80
CA LYS A 11 -5.30 3.02 -20.88
C LYS A 11 -5.45 4.18 -19.88
N MET A 12 -6.00 5.31 -20.30
CA MET A 12 -6.21 6.47 -19.42
C MET A 12 -7.17 6.17 -18.28
N ARG A 13 -8.25 5.42 -18.54
CA ARG A 13 -9.22 5.03 -17.51
C ARG A 13 -8.58 4.13 -16.45
N TYR A 14 -7.70 3.23 -16.88
CA TYR A 14 -6.93 2.39 -15.96
C TYR A 14 -6.04 3.24 -15.05
N LEU A 15 -5.24 4.14 -15.62
CA LEU A 15 -4.32 5.00 -14.86
C LEU A 15 -5.05 5.91 -13.87
N LEU A 16 -6.16 6.53 -14.28
CA LEU A 16 -6.95 7.39 -13.39
C LEU A 16 -7.57 6.59 -12.24
N THR A 17 -8.09 5.39 -12.51
CA THR A 17 -8.65 4.53 -11.46
C THR A 17 -7.58 4.11 -10.46
N GLN A 18 -6.39 3.75 -10.95
CA GLN A 18 -5.27 3.37 -10.11
C GLN A 18 -4.78 4.56 -9.27
N PHE A 19 -4.69 5.76 -9.85
CA PHE A 19 -4.31 6.98 -9.14
C PHE A 19 -5.32 7.35 -8.04
N LEU A 20 -6.61 7.40 -8.36
CA LEU A 20 -7.67 7.72 -7.39
C LEU A 20 -7.76 6.66 -6.28
N GLY A 21 -7.63 5.38 -6.62
CA GLY A 21 -7.56 4.31 -5.63
C GLY A 21 -6.37 4.48 -4.69
N THR A 22 -5.21 4.86 -5.21
CA THR A 22 -4.01 5.13 -4.40
C THR A 22 -4.24 6.32 -3.45
N GLN A 23 -4.92 7.38 -3.90
CA GLN A 23 -5.26 8.52 -3.02
C GLN A 23 -6.15 8.12 -1.85
N ILE A 24 -7.18 7.30 -2.11
CA ILE A 24 -8.06 6.78 -1.06
C ILE A 24 -7.26 5.94 -0.06
N GLU A 25 -6.33 5.10 -0.52
CA GLU A 25 -5.46 4.32 0.37
C GLU A 25 -4.58 5.22 1.24
N VAL A 26 -4.00 6.30 0.70
CA VAL A 26 -3.21 7.26 1.48
C VAL A 26 -4.05 7.91 2.58
N TYR A 27 -5.27 8.33 2.26
CA TYR A 27 -6.17 8.93 3.26
C TYR A 27 -6.58 7.94 4.34
N LEU A 28 -6.91 6.70 3.98
CA LEU A 28 -7.22 5.64 4.95
C LEU A 28 -6.05 5.36 5.88
N VAL A 29 -4.85 5.21 5.32
CA VAL A 29 -3.63 4.98 6.10
C VAL A 29 -3.33 6.14 7.05
N THR A 30 -3.52 7.38 6.59
CA THR A 30 -3.36 8.58 7.41
C THR A 30 -4.35 8.60 8.57
N LEU A 31 -5.61 8.28 8.30
CA LEU A 31 -6.66 8.21 9.33
C LEU A 31 -6.33 7.13 10.37
N ILE A 32 -5.87 5.96 9.92
CA ILE A 32 -5.39 4.88 10.80
C ILE A 32 -4.24 5.36 11.67
N PHE A 33 -3.24 6.06 11.11
CA PHE A 33 -2.13 6.60 11.89
C PHE A 33 -2.62 7.56 12.98
N LEU A 34 -3.44 8.55 12.61
CA LEU A 34 -3.97 9.54 13.56
C LEU A 34 -4.84 8.91 14.65
N TRP A 35 -5.58 7.85 14.33
CA TRP A 35 -6.44 7.17 15.28
C TRP A 35 -5.68 6.22 16.21
N ILE A 36 -4.69 5.50 15.69
CA ILE A 36 -3.90 4.53 16.45
C ILE A 36 -2.82 5.20 17.31
N ARG A 37 -2.18 6.29 16.83
CA ARG A 37 -1.11 6.97 17.54
C ARG A 37 -1.45 7.35 19.00
N PRO A 38 -2.63 7.91 19.35
CA PRO A 38 -2.95 8.19 20.74
C PRO A 38 -3.23 6.93 21.59
N LEU A 39 -3.59 5.82 20.96
CA LEU A 39 -3.86 4.54 21.64
C LEU A 39 -2.58 3.77 21.97
N ILE A 40 -1.51 4.04 21.21
CA ILE A 40 -0.25 3.30 21.28
C ILE A 40 0.85 4.25 21.76
N GLN A 41 1.39 4.02 22.95
CA GLN A 41 2.49 4.79 23.55
C GLN A 41 3.85 4.53 22.87
N ILE A 42 3.87 4.33 21.55
CA ILE A 42 5.12 4.18 20.81
C ILE A 42 5.47 5.53 20.20
N GLU A 43 6.40 6.20 20.86
CA GLU A 43 6.81 7.56 20.51
C GLU A 43 7.95 7.57 19.48
N GLY A 44 8.07 8.70 18.79
CA GLY A 44 9.17 9.00 17.89
C GLY A 44 9.13 8.26 16.54
N MET A 45 10.21 8.45 15.77
CA MET A 45 10.33 7.95 14.40
C MET A 45 10.29 6.43 14.31
N ILE A 46 10.89 5.75 15.29
CA ILE A 46 10.93 4.29 15.34
C ILE A 46 9.51 3.73 15.49
N GLY A 47 8.67 4.37 16.30
CA GLY A 47 7.26 4.00 16.45
C GLY A 47 6.44 4.17 15.20
N ALA A 48 6.59 5.30 14.52
CA ALA A 48 5.90 5.53 13.26
C ALA A 48 6.30 4.50 12.19
N LEU A 49 7.58 4.16 12.10
CA LEU A 49 8.08 3.18 11.13
C LEU A 49 7.62 1.74 11.45
N THR A 50 7.60 1.33 12.72
CA THR A 50 7.09 0.00 13.10
C THR A 50 5.59 -0.12 12.81
N LEU A 51 4.82 0.92 13.11
CA LEU A 51 3.39 0.98 12.77
C LEU A 51 3.18 0.96 11.25
N GLY A 52 4.00 1.71 10.51
CA GLY A 52 4.02 1.69 9.05
C GLY A 52 4.34 0.31 8.47
N LEU A 53 5.29 -0.42 9.06
CA LEU A 53 5.61 -1.80 8.67
C LEU A 53 4.45 -2.76 8.91
N LEU A 54 3.79 -2.67 10.07
CA LEU A 54 2.63 -3.51 10.39
C LEU A 54 1.47 -3.26 9.42
N ILE A 55 1.17 -1.99 9.14
CA ILE A 55 0.12 -1.62 8.18
C ILE A 55 0.50 -2.03 6.75
N ALA A 56 1.77 -1.88 6.37
CA ALA A 56 2.26 -2.37 5.08
C ALA A 56 2.06 -3.87 4.95
N ALA A 57 2.35 -4.66 5.99
CA ALA A 57 2.14 -6.10 5.98
C ALA A 57 0.66 -6.44 5.77
N ILE A 58 -0.26 -5.79 6.49
CA ILE A 58 -1.70 -6.03 6.37
C ILE A 58 -2.24 -5.68 4.98
N ARG A 59 -1.75 -4.60 4.36
CA ARG A 59 -2.22 -4.15 3.03
C ARG A 59 -1.59 -4.94 1.89
N VAL A 60 -0.28 -5.15 1.94
CA VAL A 60 0.49 -5.71 0.82
C VAL A 60 0.38 -7.24 0.80
N TYR A 61 0.39 -7.92 1.96
CA TYR A 61 0.40 -9.37 2.01
C TYR A 61 -0.84 -10.03 1.36
N PRO A 62 -2.09 -9.64 1.67
CA PRO A 62 -3.27 -10.30 1.10
C PRO A 62 -3.34 -10.11 -0.42
N ARG A 63 -3.02 -8.90 -0.91
CA ARG A 63 -3.02 -8.59 -2.34
C ARG A 63 -1.92 -9.37 -3.08
N PHE A 64 -0.71 -9.39 -2.52
CA PHE A 64 0.41 -10.13 -3.07
C PHE A 64 0.10 -11.62 -3.14
N TRP A 65 -0.40 -12.20 -2.05
CA TRP A 65 -0.76 -13.61 -1.95
C TRP A 65 -1.87 -13.99 -2.95
N ASN A 66 -2.90 -13.14 -3.05
CA ASN A 66 -3.99 -13.34 -3.99
C ASN A 66 -3.51 -13.36 -5.44
N MET A 67 -2.68 -12.37 -5.83
CA MET A 67 -2.12 -12.31 -7.18
C MET A 67 -1.15 -13.46 -7.45
N TRP A 68 -0.34 -13.86 -6.47
CA TRP A 68 0.61 -14.96 -6.61
C TRP A 68 -0.04 -16.32 -6.83
N ILE A 69 -1.17 -16.59 -6.14
CA ILE A 69 -1.87 -17.89 -6.26
C ILE A 69 -2.83 -17.92 -7.45
N GLN A 70 -3.58 -16.85 -7.70
CA GLN A 70 -4.75 -16.89 -8.59
C GLN A 70 -4.50 -16.40 -10.01
N SER A 71 -3.32 -15.89 -10.33
CA SER A 71 -3.10 -15.25 -11.63
C SER A 71 -1.75 -15.60 -12.28
N THR A 72 -1.67 -15.47 -13.61
CA THR A 72 -0.40 -15.55 -14.36
C THR A 72 0.44 -14.27 -14.22
N TYR A 73 0.28 -13.54 -13.12
CA TYR A 73 0.92 -12.23 -12.96
C TYR A 73 2.44 -12.42 -12.88
N PRO A 74 3.23 -11.68 -13.67
CA PRO A 74 4.68 -11.84 -13.69
C PRO A 74 5.27 -11.60 -12.30
N ASN A 75 6.04 -12.56 -11.80
CA ASN A 75 6.73 -12.45 -10.49
C ASN A 75 7.58 -11.17 -10.37
N ARG A 76 8.11 -10.65 -11.49
CA ARG A 76 8.87 -9.39 -11.50
C ARG A 76 7.99 -8.18 -11.17
N LEU A 77 6.79 -8.10 -11.72
CA LEU A 77 5.82 -7.03 -11.41
C LEU A 77 5.31 -7.15 -9.98
N LEU A 78 5.04 -8.38 -9.55
CA LEU A 78 4.62 -8.69 -8.17
C LEU A 78 5.65 -8.18 -7.14
N LYS A 79 6.95 -8.38 -7.39
CA LYS A 79 8.03 -7.86 -6.55
C LYS A 79 8.08 -6.33 -6.52
N ILE A 80 7.87 -5.68 -7.66
CA ILE A 80 7.85 -4.21 -7.76
C ILE A 80 6.67 -3.66 -6.96
N GLU A 81 5.48 -4.24 -7.11
CA GLU A 81 4.29 -3.82 -6.35
C GLU A 81 4.46 -4.03 -4.84
N PHE A 82 5.07 -5.15 -4.44
CA PHE A 82 5.38 -5.41 -3.04
C PHE A 82 6.29 -4.32 -2.45
N PHE A 83 7.39 -4.02 -3.15
CA PHE A 83 8.36 -3.03 -2.70
C PHE A 83 7.78 -1.62 -2.70
N ALA A 84 7.10 -1.23 -3.77
CA ALA A 84 6.45 0.08 -3.88
C ALA A 84 5.36 0.26 -2.81
N GLY A 85 4.54 -0.77 -2.55
CA GLY A 85 3.51 -0.73 -1.52
C GLY A 85 4.10 -0.60 -0.11
N THR A 86 5.18 -1.33 0.17
CA THR A 86 5.85 -1.30 1.47
C THR A 86 6.56 0.04 1.69
N VAL A 87 7.44 0.44 0.76
CA VAL A 87 8.18 1.70 0.84
C VAL A 87 7.24 2.90 0.86
N GLY A 88 6.20 2.90 0.01
CA GLY A 88 5.21 3.98 -0.01
C GLY A 88 4.50 4.14 1.33
N THR A 89 4.14 3.02 1.98
CA THR A 89 3.52 3.06 3.31
C THR A 89 4.49 3.62 4.36
N LEU A 90 5.75 3.21 4.35
CA LEU A 90 6.76 3.74 5.28
C LEU A 90 7.00 5.24 5.08
N VAL A 91 7.06 5.69 3.83
CA VAL A 91 7.21 7.12 3.52
C VAL A 91 6.04 7.92 4.06
N ILE A 92 4.79 7.45 3.91
CA ILE A 92 3.61 8.13 4.46
C ILE A 92 3.72 8.27 5.98
N PHE A 93 4.03 7.18 6.69
CA PHE A 93 4.14 7.22 8.16
C PHE A 93 5.30 8.10 8.63
N ALA A 94 6.46 8.04 7.96
CA ALA A 94 7.60 8.91 8.23
C ALA A 94 7.23 10.38 8.02
N SER A 95 6.57 10.72 6.91
CA SER A 95 6.10 12.08 6.63
C SER A 95 5.09 12.56 7.66
N LEU A 96 4.13 11.74 8.05
CA LEU A 96 3.14 12.09 9.08
C LEU A 96 3.81 12.32 10.44
N GLN A 97 4.80 11.50 10.81
CA GLN A 97 5.54 11.68 12.06
C GLN A 97 6.38 12.96 12.07
N LEU A 98 6.87 13.42 10.91
CA LEU A 98 7.58 14.70 10.81
C LEU A 98 6.64 15.91 10.87
N MET A 99 5.36 15.73 10.58
CA MET A 99 4.34 16.78 10.61
C MET A 99 3.68 16.96 11.97
N VAL A 100 3.79 15.98 12.88
CA VAL A 100 3.13 16.00 14.21
C VAL A 100 4.13 15.98 15.36
#